data_AF-A0AA96HL99-F1
#
_entry.id   AF-A0AA96HL99-F1
#
_cell.length_a   1.000
_cell.length_b   1.000
_cell.length_c   1.000
_cell.angle_alpha   90.00
_cell.angle_beta   90.00
_cell.angle_gamma   90.00
#
_symmetry.space_group_name_H-M   'P 1'
#
loop_
_entity.id
_entity.type
_entity.pdbx_description
1 polymer ?
#
loop_
_entity_poly.entity_id
_entity_poly.type
_entity_poly.pdbx_seq_one_letter_code
_entity_poly.pdbx_strand_id
1 'polypeptide(L)'
;MTDMVVKLYDNPLKSDPKVSGEHGISIRRGMALDKQVICDFVDQHFRDVSPGWVDECAAALLRQPSSCMIAVHEQKVVGFCCYDATAKGMIGPLGVDSSYRGKGIATELLYECIQAMKADGYAYAVIGWVSSEDFYARACGAVSIPDSHPGVYSRKVVI
;
A
#
# COMPACT_ATOMS: atom_id res chain seq x y z
N MET A 1 -13.76 -0.03 11.45
CA MET A 1 -12.32 0.17 11.17
C MET A 1 -12.11 1.65 10.95
N THR A 2 -11.06 2.21 11.55
CA THR A 2 -10.73 3.63 11.50
C THR A 2 -9.81 3.93 10.33
N ASP A 3 -9.72 5.19 9.91
CA ASP A 3 -8.60 5.69 9.14
C ASP A 3 -7.47 6.12 10.10
N MET A 4 -6.23 6.17 9.60
CA MET A 4 -5.08 6.72 10.34
C MET A 4 -4.37 7.79 9.51
N VAL A 5 -3.76 8.79 10.14
CA VAL A 5 -2.97 9.84 9.48
C VAL A 5 -1.50 9.71 9.83
N VAL A 6 -0.62 9.91 8.84
CA VAL A 6 0.83 9.94 9.00
C VAL A 6 1.41 11.23 8.45
N LYS A 7 2.37 11.81 9.19
CA LYS A 7 3.19 12.95 8.72
C LYS A 7 4.30 12.43 7.81
N LEU A 8 4.45 13.02 6.63
CA LEU A 8 5.47 12.57 5.65
C LEU A 8 6.82 13.29 5.82
N TYR A 9 6.84 14.45 6.48
CA TYR A 9 8.05 15.24 6.70
C TYR A 9 8.88 14.77 7.90
N ASP A 10 8.24 14.28 8.96
CA ASP A 10 8.88 13.85 10.22
C ASP A 10 8.94 12.32 10.35
N ASN A 11 9.28 11.61 9.28
CA ASN A 11 9.31 10.14 9.30
C ASN A 11 10.72 9.61 9.01
N PRO A 12 11.49 9.17 10.03
CA PRO A 12 12.79 8.54 9.82
C PRO A 12 12.59 7.10 9.34
N LEU A 13 12.13 6.96 8.10
CA LEU A 13 11.96 5.68 7.43
C LEU A 13 13.34 5.03 7.29
N LYS A 14 13.48 3.85 7.89
CA LYS A 14 14.72 3.07 7.82
C LYS A 14 14.41 1.72 7.20
N SER A 15 14.81 1.58 5.94
CA SER A 15 14.69 0.32 5.20
C SER A 15 15.45 -0.80 5.93
N ASP A 16 14.87 -1.99 6.00
CA ASP A 16 15.52 -3.18 6.51
C ASP A 16 16.33 -3.86 5.40
N PRO A 17 17.67 -3.85 5.46
CA PRO A 17 18.51 -4.45 4.42
C PRO A 17 18.29 -5.96 4.26
N LYS A 18 17.68 -6.64 5.24
CA LYS A 18 17.36 -8.08 5.13
C LYS A 18 16.30 -8.36 4.08
N VAL A 19 15.41 -7.41 3.81
CA VAL A 19 14.33 -7.57 2.83
C VAL A 19 14.92 -7.81 1.44
N SER A 20 15.88 -6.98 1.03
CA SER A 20 16.55 -7.13 -0.27
C SER A 20 17.70 -8.14 -0.23
N GLY A 21 18.48 -8.19 0.86
CA GLY A 21 19.62 -9.10 1.01
C GLY A 21 19.21 -10.54 1.29
N GLU A 22 18.83 -10.84 2.53
CA GLU A 22 18.54 -12.20 3.00
C GLU A 22 17.29 -12.81 2.35
N HIS A 23 16.26 -11.99 2.09
CA HIS A 23 15.00 -12.47 1.53
C HIS A 23 14.90 -12.31 0.01
N GLY A 24 15.85 -11.62 -0.63
CA GLY A 24 15.86 -11.44 -2.08
C GLY A 24 14.60 -10.77 -2.63
N ILE A 25 14.01 -9.84 -1.87
CA ILE A 25 12.81 -9.10 -2.27
C ILE A 25 13.21 -7.74 -2.82
N SER A 26 12.77 -7.44 -4.04
CA SER A 26 12.89 -6.10 -4.62
C SER A 26 11.57 -5.34 -4.47
N ILE A 27 11.64 -4.10 -3.98
CA ILE A 27 10.50 -3.18 -3.99
C ILE A 27 10.70 -2.20 -5.15
N ARG A 28 9.68 -2.03 -5.99
CA ARG A 28 9.73 -1.12 -7.14
C ARG A 28 8.36 -0.64 -7.54
N ARG A 29 8.32 0.46 -8.30
CA ARG A 29 7.08 0.98 -8.88
C ARG A 29 6.55 0.03 -9.95
N GLY A 30 5.27 -0.31 -9.88
CA GLY A 30 4.59 -1.13 -10.86
C GLY A 30 4.50 -0.43 -12.21
N MET A 31 4.73 -1.17 -13.29
CA MET A 31 4.65 -0.66 -14.66
C MET A 31 3.30 -1.02 -15.29
N ALA A 32 2.82 -0.18 -16.21
CA ALA A 32 1.61 -0.47 -16.98
C ALA A 32 1.71 -1.80 -17.77
N LEU A 33 2.91 -2.18 -18.22
CA LEU A 33 3.18 -3.45 -18.90
C LEU A 33 2.92 -4.67 -18.00
N ASP A 34 3.13 -4.51 -16.69
CA ASP A 34 2.95 -5.58 -15.70
C ASP A 34 1.53 -5.60 -15.14
N LYS A 35 0.63 -4.71 -15.59
CA LYS A 35 -0.70 -4.51 -15.00
C LYS A 35 -1.45 -5.80 -14.81
N GLN A 36 -1.53 -6.64 -15.85
CA GLN A 36 -2.32 -7.86 -15.79
C GLN A 36 -1.78 -8.82 -14.73
N VAL A 37 -0.47 -9.06 -14.72
CA VAL A 37 0.18 -9.95 -13.74
C VAL A 37 -0.01 -9.45 -12.31
N ILE A 38 0.07 -8.13 -12.09
CA ILE A 38 -0.14 -7.54 -10.77
C ILE A 38 -1.60 -7.66 -10.35
N CYS A 39 -2.57 -7.34 -11.22
CA CYS A 39 -3.99 -7.48 -10.92
C CYS A 39 -4.38 -8.94 -10.65
N ASP A 40 -3.84 -9.89 -11.41
CA ASP A 40 -4.07 -11.32 -11.22
C ASP A 40 -3.54 -11.80 -9.85
N PHE A 41 -2.36 -11.31 -9.44
CA PHE A 41 -1.85 -11.55 -8.09
C PHE A 41 -2.79 -11.00 -7.02
N VAL A 42 -3.26 -9.75 -7.17
CA VAL A 42 -4.17 -9.15 -6.20
C VAL A 42 -5.46 -9.97 -6.09
N ASP A 43 -5.99 -10.40 -7.23
CA ASP A 43 -7.21 -11.20 -7.28
C ASP A 43 -7.04 -12.56 -6.60
N GLN A 44 -5.99 -13.31 -6.96
CA GLN A 44 -5.74 -14.65 -6.45
C GLN A 44 -5.53 -14.69 -4.92
N HIS A 45 -4.92 -13.65 -4.35
CA HIS A 45 -4.53 -13.64 -2.94
C HIS A 45 -5.46 -12.82 -2.04
N PHE A 46 -6.26 -11.90 -2.58
CA PHE A 46 -7.03 -10.94 -1.77
C PHE A 46 -8.50 -10.79 -2.18
N ARG A 47 -9.01 -11.57 -3.14
CA ARG A 47 -10.43 -11.53 -3.54
C ARG A 47 -11.39 -11.70 -2.36
N ASP A 48 -11.08 -12.59 -1.42
CA ASP A 48 -11.93 -12.84 -0.24
C ASP A 48 -11.81 -11.74 0.83
N VAL A 49 -10.75 -10.92 0.78
CA VAL A 49 -10.55 -9.77 1.69
C VAL A 49 -11.30 -8.55 1.17
N SER A 50 -11.10 -8.21 -0.10
CA SER A 50 -11.79 -7.12 -0.77
C SER A 50 -11.65 -7.28 -2.28
N PRO A 51 -12.72 -7.64 -3.01
CA PRO A 51 -12.66 -7.79 -4.47
C PRO A 51 -12.34 -6.46 -5.17
N GLY A 52 -12.67 -5.32 -4.54
CA GLY A 52 -12.39 -3.98 -5.08
C GLY A 52 -10.91 -3.62 -5.14
N TRP A 53 -10.03 -4.37 -4.44
CA TRP A 53 -8.59 -4.10 -4.48
C TRP A 53 -7.98 -4.30 -5.86
N VAL A 54 -8.57 -5.16 -6.70
CA VAL A 54 -8.15 -5.34 -8.10
C VAL A 54 -8.36 -4.05 -8.89
N ASP A 55 -9.52 -3.40 -8.72
CA ASP A 55 -9.88 -2.16 -9.40
C ASP A 55 -9.06 -0.97 -8.88
N GLU A 56 -8.86 -0.87 -7.56
CA GLU A 56 -8.01 0.15 -6.95
C GLU A 56 -6.56 0.03 -7.43
N CYS A 57 -6.02 -1.19 -7.48
CA CYS A 57 -4.69 -1.46 -8.01
C CYS A 57 -4.59 -1.10 -9.50
N ALA A 58 -5.60 -1.48 -10.31
CA ALA A 58 -5.65 -1.14 -11.72
C ALA A 58 -5.66 0.38 -11.95
N ALA A 59 -6.42 1.14 -11.16
CA ALA A 59 -6.45 2.60 -11.23
C ALA A 59 -5.08 3.22 -10.89
N ALA A 60 -4.44 2.74 -9.82
CA ALA A 60 -3.11 3.21 -9.40
C ALA A 60 -2.02 2.94 -10.45
N LEU A 61 -2.06 1.77 -11.10
CA LEU A 61 -1.11 1.36 -12.14
C LEU A 61 -1.21 2.21 -13.43
N LEU A 62 -2.38 2.78 -13.72
CA LEU A 62 -2.62 3.57 -14.93
C LEU A 62 -2.30 5.07 -14.76
N ARG A 63 -1.93 5.51 -13.55
CA ARG A 63 -1.42 6.87 -13.28
C ARG A 63 0.01 7.03 -13.85
N GLN A 64 0.43 8.26 -14.13
CA GLN A 64 1.80 8.61 -14.53
C GLN A 64 2.37 9.72 -13.63
N PRO A 65 3.36 9.43 -12.76
CA PRO A 65 3.90 8.09 -12.48
C PRO A 65 2.87 7.17 -11.80
N SER A 66 2.99 5.86 -12.01
CA SER A 66 2.14 4.84 -11.36
C SER A 66 2.19 5.00 -9.84
N SER A 67 1.04 5.00 -9.16
CA SER A 67 0.97 5.09 -7.71
C SER A 67 0.87 3.72 -7.02
N CYS A 68 1.18 2.64 -7.74
CA CYS A 68 1.27 1.29 -7.21
C CYS A 68 2.74 0.87 -7.07
N MET A 69 3.13 0.48 -5.86
CA MET A 69 4.40 -0.19 -5.56
C MET A 69 4.18 -1.69 -5.47
N ILE A 70 5.16 -2.47 -5.90
CA ILE A 70 5.15 -3.93 -5.88
C ILE A 70 6.39 -4.49 -5.21
N ALA A 71 6.21 -5.62 -4.54
CA ALA A 71 7.27 -6.46 -4.02
C ALA A 71 7.44 -7.66 -4.94
N VAL A 72 8.67 -7.94 -5.35
CA VAL A 72 8.99 -9.02 -6.29
C VAL A 72 10.08 -9.92 -5.75
N HIS A 73 9.81 -11.23 -5.73
CA HIS A 73 10.75 -12.29 -5.41
C HIS A 73 10.87 -13.23 -6.62
N GLU A 74 12.09 -13.47 -7.12
CA GLU A 74 12.32 -14.38 -8.25
C GLU A 74 11.36 -14.17 -9.44
N GLN A 75 11.18 -12.90 -9.84
CA GLN A 75 10.25 -12.46 -10.92
C GLN A 75 8.76 -12.68 -10.64
N LYS A 76 8.37 -13.05 -9.42
CA LYS A 76 6.96 -13.18 -9.00
C LYS A 76 6.57 -12.02 -8.11
N VAL A 77 5.38 -11.47 -8.33
CA VAL A 77 4.77 -10.47 -7.43
C VAL A 77 4.37 -11.19 -6.14
N VAL A 78 4.78 -10.64 -5.00
CA VAL A 78 4.52 -11.20 -3.66
C VAL A 78 3.86 -10.20 -2.72
N GLY A 79 3.68 -8.96 -3.17
CA GLY A 79 2.99 -7.92 -2.42
C GLY A 79 2.84 -6.65 -3.24
N PHE A 80 1.97 -5.76 -2.76
CA PHE A 80 1.65 -4.50 -3.41
C PHE A 80 1.19 -3.46 -2.38
N CYS A 81 1.39 -2.18 -2.70
CA CYS A 81 0.81 -1.07 -1.96
C CYS A 81 0.50 0.06 -2.93
N CYS A 82 -0.68 0.66 -2.80
CA CYS A 82 -1.06 1.79 -3.63
C CYS A 82 -1.16 3.08 -2.81
N TYR A 83 -1.08 4.21 -3.50
CA TYR A 83 -1.59 5.48 -3.01
C TYR A 83 -2.46 6.16 -4.07
N ASP A 84 -3.30 7.10 -3.66
CA ASP A 84 -4.25 7.81 -4.53
C ASP A 84 -5.19 6.89 -5.35
N ALA A 85 -5.36 5.63 -4.92
CA ALA A 85 -6.13 4.63 -5.64
C ALA A 85 -7.64 4.83 -5.45
N THR A 86 -8.09 4.84 -4.18
CA THR A 86 -9.49 5.12 -3.82
C THR A 86 -9.80 6.62 -3.85
N ALA A 87 -8.91 7.42 -3.27
CA ALA A 87 -9.04 8.88 -3.15
C ALA A 87 -7.65 9.52 -2.97
N LYS A 88 -7.54 10.80 -3.36
CA LYS A 88 -6.29 11.56 -3.21
C LYS A 88 -5.83 11.68 -1.76
N GLY A 89 -4.54 11.62 -1.54
CA GLY A 89 -3.90 11.69 -0.23
C GLY A 89 -4.04 10.40 0.59
N MET A 90 -4.56 9.30 0.01
CA MET A 90 -4.74 8.04 0.72
C MET A 90 -3.73 6.97 0.31
N ILE A 91 -3.18 6.26 1.28
CA ILE A 91 -2.43 5.02 1.11
C ILE A 91 -3.39 3.85 1.32
N GLY A 92 -3.32 2.88 0.41
CA GLY A 92 -4.18 1.71 0.39
C GLY A 92 -4.67 1.42 -1.03
N PRO A 93 -4.94 0.14 -1.33
CA PRO A 93 -4.73 -1.04 -0.47
C PRO A 93 -3.25 -1.41 -0.27
N LEU A 94 -2.97 -2.23 0.76
CA LEU A 94 -1.67 -2.82 1.07
C LEU A 94 -1.87 -4.32 1.34
N GLY A 95 -1.15 -5.17 0.60
CA GLY A 95 -1.25 -6.61 0.74
C GLY A 95 0.08 -7.32 0.49
N VAL A 96 0.35 -8.37 1.26
CA VAL A 96 1.48 -9.29 1.09
C VAL A 96 0.96 -10.73 1.13
N ASP A 97 1.42 -11.53 0.17
CA ASP A 97 1.18 -12.97 0.11
C ASP A 97 1.46 -13.60 1.49
N SER A 98 0.56 -14.44 1.96
CA SER A 98 0.65 -15.08 3.28
C SER A 98 1.95 -15.85 3.49
N SER A 99 2.51 -16.47 2.44
CA SER A 99 3.78 -17.21 2.48
C SER A 99 5.03 -16.31 2.58
N TYR A 100 4.87 -15.00 2.37
CA TYR A 100 5.94 -13.99 2.46
C TYR A 100 5.80 -13.05 3.66
N ARG A 101 4.79 -13.24 4.51
CA ARG A 101 4.62 -12.45 5.74
C ARG A 101 5.76 -12.71 6.73
N GLY A 102 5.99 -11.76 7.62
CA GLY A 102 7.08 -11.82 8.61
C GLY A 102 8.46 -11.43 8.06
N LYS A 103 8.57 -11.06 6.78
CA LYS A 103 9.83 -10.69 6.10
C LYS A 103 10.02 -9.18 5.92
N GLY A 104 9.27 -8.32 6.62
CA GLY A 104 9.37 -6.85 6.51
C GLY A 104 8.77 -6.21 5.25
N ILE A 105 8.26 -7.01 4.30
CA ILE A 105 7.79 -6.54 2.97
C ILE A 105 6.70 -5.45 3.04
N ALA A 106 5.72 -5.62 3.93
CA ALA A 106 4.63 -4.64 4.07
C ALA A 106 5.14 -3.26 4.49
N THR A 107 6.15 -3.24 5.36
CA THR A 107 6.80 -2.01 5.83
C THR A 107 7.55 -1.32 4.70
N GLU A 108 8.34 -2.05 3.92
CA GLU A 108 9.07 -1.46 2.79
C GLU A 108 8.14 -0.93 1.69
N LEU A 109 7.07 -1.66 1.38
CA LEU A 109 6.03 -1.19 0.44
C LEU A 109 5.38 0.12 0.92
N LEU A 110 5.02 0.18 2.21
CA LEU A 110 4.48 1.39 2.82
C LEU A 110 5.47 2.55 2.78
N TYR A 111 6.75 2.29 3.03
CA TYR A 111 7.81 3.30 3.01
C TYR A 111 8.01 3.87 1.61
N GLU A 112 8.00 3.04 0.57
CA GLU A 112 8.08 3.51 -0.81
C GLU A 112 6.86 4.36 -1.20
N CYS A 113 5.65 4.00 -0.75
CA CYS A 113 4.47 4.86 -0.94
C CYS A 113 4.62 6.21 -0.22
N ILE A 114 5.07 6.23 1.05
CA ILE A 114 5.31 7.47 1.81
C ILE A 114 6.35 8.34 1.12
N GLN A 115 7.46 7.76 0.66
CA GLN A 115 8.51 8.49 -0.06
C GLN A 115 8.00 9.05 -1.39
N ALA A 116 7.24 8.26 -2.15
CA ALA A 116 6.64 8.72 -3.40
C ALA A 116 5.63 9.85 -3.17
N MET A 117 4.76 9.76 -2.18
CA MET A 117 3.83 10.84 -1.83
C MET A 117 4.56 12.10 -1.35
N LYS A 118 5.64 11.95 -0.57
CA LYS A 118 6.48 13.09 -0.18
C LYS A 118 7.09 13.78 -1.39
N ALA A 119 7.59 13.00 -2.36
CA ALA A 119 8.13 13.54 -3.61
C ALA A 119 7.06 14.21 -4.49
N ASP A 120 5.83 13.70 -4.46
CA ASP A 120 4.66 14.31 -5.12
C ASP A 120 4.16 15.59 -4.39
N GLY A 121 4.76 15.97 -3.26
CA GLY A 121 4.48 17.21 -2.54
C GLY A 121 3.46 17.10 -1.41
N TYR A 122 3.08 15.89 -1.01
CA TYR A 122 2.17 15.70 0.12
C TYR A 122 2.90 15.91 1.46
N ALA A 123 2.23 16.60 2.40
CA ALA A 123 2.72 16.76 3.78
C ALA A 123 2.22 15.65 4.71
N TYR A 124 1.05 15.08 4.40
CA TYR A 124 0.38 14.03 5.17
C TYR A 124 -0.18 12.98 4.21
N ALA A 125 -0.35 11.77 4.71
CA ALA A 125 -1.15 10.74 4.05
C ALA A 125 -2.15 10.14 5.04
N VAL A 126 -3.29 9.70 4.52
CA VAL A 126 -4.30 8.95 5.27
C VAL A 126 -4.21 7.48 4.86
N ILE A 127 -4.11 6.58 5.82
CA ILE A 127 -4.18 5.14 5.59
C ILE A 127 -5.63 4.74 5.84
N GLY A 128 -6.31 4.34 4.76
CA GLY A 128 -7.74 4.09 4.77
C GLY A 128 -8.13 2.74 5.36
N TRP A 129 -9.24 2.71 6.10
CA TRP A 129 -9.95 1.50 6.51
C TRP A 129 -9.02 0.44 7.12
N VAL A 130 -8.22 0.81 8.13
CA VAL A 130 -7.15 -0.06 8.62
C VAL A 130 -7.67 -1.26 9.41
N SER A 131 -7.08 -2.43 9.16
CA SER A 131 -7.31 -3.66 9.92
C SER A 131 -6.32 -3.87 11.07
N SER A 132 -5.20 -3.14 11.08
CA SER A 132 -4.15 -3.22 12.11
C SER A 132 -3.55 -1.85 12.40
N GLU A 133 -4.15 -1.12 13.34
CA GLU A 133 -3.64 0.18 13.79
C GLU A 133 -2.21 0.08 14.34
N ASP A 134 -1.98 -0.97 15.14
CA ASP A 134 -0.70 -1.35 15.73
C ASP A 134 0.45 -1.45 14.72
N PHE A 135 0.19 -2.02 13.55
CA PHE A 135 1.19 -2.14 12.50
C PHE A 135 1.62 -0.76 12.00
N TYR A 136 0.65 0.10 11.63
CA TYR A 136 0.95 1.42 11.06
C TYR A 136 1.51 2.39 12.11
N ALA A 137 1.04 2.32 13.36
CA ALA A 137 1.61 3.08 14.46
C ALA A 137 3.10 2.76 14.67
N ARG A 138 3.47 1.47 14.67
CA ARG A 138 4.88 1.06 14.80
C ARG A 138 5.72 1.33 13.55
N ALA A 139 5.15 1.08 12.36
CA ALA A 139 5.89 1.19 11.11
C ALA A 139 6.18 2.64 10.74
N CYS A 140 5.20 3.53 10.82
CA CYS A 140 5.34 4.89 10.30
C CYS A 140 4.84 5.99 11.25
N GLY A 141 4.52 5.66 12.50
CA GLY A 141 4.02 6.63 13.48
C GLY A 141 2.63 7.16 13.15
N ALA A 142 1.83 6.40 12.40
CA ALA A 142 0.46 6.79 12.08
C ALA A 142 -0.39 6.85 13.35
N VAL A 143 -1.33 7.80 13.40
CA VAL A 143 -2.28 7.97 14.50
C VAL A 143 -3.71 7.88 13.99
N SER A 144 -4.60 7.29 14.78
CA SER A 144 -6.01 7.11 14.42
C SER A 144 -6.71 8.45 14.23
N ILE A 145 -7.57 8.54 13.21
CA ILE A 145 -8.44 9.70 12.98
C ILE A 145 -9.79 9.41 13.64
N PRO A 146 -10.17 10.14 14.72
CA PRO A 146 -11.46 9.95 15.37
C PRO A 146 -12.63 10.12 14.40
N ASP A 147 -13.68 9.31 14.57
CA ASP A 147 -14.94 9.40 13.80
C ASP A 147 -14.77 9.36 12.27
N SER A 148 -13.72 8.68 11.80
CA SER A 148 -13.37 8.61 10.37
C SER A 148 -14.19 7.61 9.57
N HIS A 149 -15.01 6.77 10.21
CA HIS A 149 -15.83 5.78 9.53
C HIS A 149 -17.24 6.33 9.18
N PRO A 150 -17.79 6.08 7.97
CA PRO A 150 -17.23 5.33 6.85
C PRO A 150 -16.32 6.16 5.93
N GLY A 151 -16.10 7.43 6.26
CA GLY A 151 -15.16 8.29 5.54
C GLY A 151 -15.51 8.44 4.06
N VAL A 152 -14.49 8.39 3.20
CA VAL A 152 -14.66 8.46 1.74
C VAL A 152 -15.47 7.29 1.18
N TYR A 153 -15.51 6.16 1.90
CA TYR A 153 -16.20 4.93 1.47
C TYR A 153 -17.72 5.03 1.57
N SER A 154 -18.27 6.07 2.20
CA SER A 154 -19.70 6.42 2.11
C SER A 154 -20.21 6.62 0.68
N ARG A 155 -19.29 6.88 -0.26
CA ARG A 155 -19.59 7.11 -1.68
C ARG A 155 -19.66 5.82 -2.51
N LYS A 156 -19.38 4.65 -1.93
CA LYS A 156 -19.45 3.37 -2.65
C LYS A 156 -20.89 3.11 -3.12
N VAL A 157 -21.02 2.57 -4.33
CA VAL A 157 -22.32 2.19 -4.91
C VAL A 157 -22.86 0.90 -4.28
N VAL A 158 -21.96 0.01 -3.85
CA VAL A 158 -22.31 -1.26 -3.18
C VAL A 158 -21.68 -1.26 -1.79
N ILE A 159 -22.53 -1.38 -0.77
CA ILE A 159 -22.17 -1.38 0.66
C ILE A 159 -21.81 -2.80 1.08
#